data_AF-A0AA38MIU9-F1
#
_entry.id   AF-A0AA38MIU9-F1
#
_cell.length_a   1.000
_cell.length_b   1.000
_cell.length_c   1.000
_cell.angle_alpha   90.00
_cell.angle_beta   90.00
_cell.angle_gamma   90.00
#
_symmetry.space_group_name_H-M   'P 1'
#
loop_
_entity.id
_entity.type
_entity.pdbx_description
1 polymer ?
#
loop_
_entity_poly.entity_id
_entity_poly.type
_entity_poly.pdbx_seq_one_letter_code
_entity_poly.pdbx_strand_id
1 'polypeptide(L)'
;MATVVEHFLNTFQTIEGTTIAVRQKNFFKLLHEIAPLVKDNVEALDAITSNLNPRTYLESIFRVNFLIYFRKSQELLILLKEGNYVFVSKIAKQDWFFKEVLIDVPADQLVNEILPCMSFSVRMKILRKLSRFSQSEKFDEIFDALVTRYGIYLASPFIIGCSPEKIRQILLDYPAKLTSKQLKILYSKDPQLIDFYFTATNTSSHIYGYTNLIKFLYFNDHALFDILKNKYNISMLIRLGRRATKKFVMLKKDEIIKNPYKFDYINIKAVFRKIGRDSVQLFRNALPEQFPGCLIDSIWPFNSFPEKYHYSLFIKIFQDHYKIRLVDYPNIISEKLLKLIPDNVERSALAKVLVDTGHDEYLKYLLIEDSVPLIKEIINVTSDIEERGKLIKYLIETCHINNSIDALLEVMKYFCFRHKNDDLDVHLQFINNIERHFDFRKFTEEMWATLNEFLAIHMLKFDECQSTYEKIQTMPLASINLGISVSQRLSYLEFLFKKNMAIDELIKEYFTTYLEFPKYRDYDKDFEKYFLLFCINNIHETDRSENFKYLLICEINRWNSAYKEDQLSLYDFPILVHTFNSIIRSKQMKQYPCVFDAFRMKIFTQKKIFTEMNICKFIGRVMKS
;
A
#
# COMPACT_ATOMS: atom_id res chain seq x y z
N MET A 1 31.11 -30.78 -50.03
CA MET A 1 31.42 -29.43 -49.52
C MET A 1 30.72 -28.35 -50.33
N ALA A 2 30.96 -28.25 -51.65
CA ALA A 2 30.07 -27.50 -52.56
C ALA A 2 28.59 -27.90 -52.35
N THR A 3 28.33 -29.19 -52.14
CA THR A 3 27.04 -29.76 -51.78
C THR A 3 26.41 -29.22 -50.47
N VAL A 4 27.21 -28.82 -49.46
CA VAL A 4 26.67 -28.30 -48.18
C VAL A 4 26.26 -26.84 -48.33
N VAL A 5 27.10 -26.05 -49.01
CA VAL A 5 26.81 -24.64 -49.34
C VAL A 5 25.56 -24.56 -50.22
N GLU A 6 25.52 -25.33 -51.29
CA GLU A 6 24.40 -25.37 -52.24
C GLU A 6 23.12 -25.87 -51.58
N HIS A 7 23.20 -26.91 -50.75
CA HIS A 7 22.06 -27.41 -49.99
C HIS A 7 21.48 -26.36 -49.04
N PHE A 8 22.33 -25.61 -48.32
CA PHE A 8 21.86 -24.55 -47.43
C PHE A 8 21.18 -23.42 -48.19
N LEU A 9 21.81 -22.92 -49.25
CA LEU A 9 21.29 -21.80 -50.04
C LEU A 9 19.95 -22.16 -50.69
N ASN A 10 19.81 -23.38 -51.20
CA ASN A 10 18.55 -23.87 -51.76
C ASN A 10 17.47 -24.01 -50.68
N THR A 11 17.80 -24.65 -49.55
CA THR A 11 16.84 -24.85 -48.44
C THR A 11 16.43 -23.53 -47.80
N PHE A 12 17.32 -22.54 -47.75
CA PHE A 12 17.03 -21.18 -47.26
C PHE A 12 15.96 -20.48 -48.10
N GLN A 13 15.97 -20.68 -49.43
CA GLN A 13 14.99 -20.10 -50.34
C GLN A 13 13.64 -20.82 -50.30
N THR A 14 13.59 -22.06 -49.80
CA THR A 14 12.38 -22.91 -49.80
C THR A 14 11.88 -23.26 -48.40
N ILE A 15 12.18 -22.45 -47.37
CA ILE A 15 11.78 -22.74 -45.98
C ILE A 15 10.24 -22.84 -45.87
N GLU A 16 9.76 -24.05 -45.64
CA GLU A 16 8.33 -24.35 -45.54
C GLU A 16 7.68 -23.86 -44.24
N GLY A 17 6.38 -23.59 -44.28
CA GLY A 17 5.55 -23.28 -43.13
C GLY A 17 4.33 -22.42 -43.45
N THR A 18 3.19 -22.76 -42.84
CA THR A 18 1.90 -22.07 -43.03
C THR A 18 1.82 -20.72 -42.32
N THR A 19 2.67 -20.49 -41.32
CA THR A 19 2.74 -19.22 -40.57
C THR A 19 4.19 -18.72 -40.45
N ILE A 20 4.37 -17.42 -40.20
CA ILE A 20 5.69 -16.80 -39.97
C ILE A 20 6.43 -17.48 -38.80
N ALA A 21 5.71 -17.86 -37.74
CA ALA A 21 6.29 -18.53 -36.58
C ALA A 21 6.83 -19.92 -36.92
N VAL A 22 6.11 -20.68 -37.76
CA VAL A 22 6.56 -22.01 -38.23
C VAL A 22 7.80 -21.87 -39.11
N ARG A 23 7.81 -20.91 -40.05
CA ARG A 23 9.00 -20.65 -40.89
C ARG A 23 10.22 -20.24 -40.07
N GLN A 24 10.05 -19.40 -39.05
CA GLN A 24 11.14 -19.05 -38.12
C GLN A 24 11.68 -20.28 -37.38
N LYS A 25 10.81 -21.15 -36.88
CA LYS A 25 11.21 -22.39 -36.20
C LYS A 25 12.00 -23.31 -37.14
N ASN A 26 11.55 -23.46 -38.38
CA ASN A 26 12.22 -24.29 -39.38
C ASN A 26 13.57 -23.69 -39.80
N PHE A 27 13.67 -22.37 -39.94
CA PHE A 27 14.95 -21.70 -40.17
C PHE A 27 15.97 -21.95 -39.05
N PHE A 28 15.56 -21.86 -37.78
CA PHE A 28 16.47 -22.15 -36.67
C PHE A 28 16.89 -23.63 -36.62
N LYS A 29 16.01 -24.57 -37.01
CA LYS A 29 16.41 -25.98 -37.18
C LYS A 29 17.51 -26.13 -38.24
N LEU A 30 17.34 -25.49 -39.41
CA LEU A 30 18.33 -25.48 -40.46
C LEU A 30 19.68 -24.91 -39.99
N LEU A 31 19.68 -23.83 -39.20
CA LEU A 31 20.90 -23.28 -38.59
C LEU A 31 21.60 -24.30 -37.68
N HIS A 32 20.83 -25.01 -36.85
CA HIS A 32 21.38 -26.03 -35.94
C HIS A 32 21.93 -27.25 -36.67
N GLU A 33 21.30 -27.65 -37.79
CA GLU A 33 21.76 -28.76 -38.63
C GLU A 33 23.08 -28.43 -39.34
N ILE A 34 23.23 -27.18 -39.83
CA ILE A 34 24.45 -26.80 -40.54
C ILE A 34 25.60 -26.38 -39.62
N ALA A 35 25.32 -25.85 -38.43
CA ALA A 35 26.33 -25.40 -37.48
C ALA A 35 27.50 -26.36 -37.26
N PRO A 36 27.30 -27.67 -36.97
CA PRO A 36 28.41 -28.61 -36.79
C PRO A 36 29.19 -28.87 -38.09
N LEU A 37 28.58 -28.73 -39.26
CA LEU A 37 29.20 -28.99 -40.56
C LEU A 37 30.12 -27.86 -41.02
N VAL A 38 29.89 -26.63 -40.55
CA VAL A 38 30.65 -25.43 -40.94
C VAL A 38 31.50 -24.86 -39.80
N LYS A 39 31.46 -25.46 -38.60
CA LYS A 39 32.11 -24.95 -37.39
C LYS A 39 33.63 -24.74 -37.57
N ASP A 40 34.29 -25.68 -38.23
CA ASP A 40 35.75 -25.67 -38.43
C ASP A 40 36.13 -25.31 -39.88
N ASN A 41 35.15 -24.92 -40.72
CA ASN A 41 35.36 -24.61 -42.13
C ASN A 41 34.92 -23.18 -42.44
N VAL A 42 35.87 -22.26 -42.24
CA VAL A 42 35.67 -20.81 -42.45
C VAL A 42 35.31 -20.49 -43.91
N GLU A 43 35.95 -21.16 -44.88
CA GLU A 43 35.71 -20.95 -46.31
C GLU A 43 34.27 -21.29 -46.72
N ALA A 44 33.74 -22.41 -46.24
CA ALA A 44 32.34 -22.81 -46.50
C ALA A 44 31.35 -21.80 -45.90
N LEU A 45 31.64 -21.31 -44.70
CA LEU A 45 30.80 -20.32 -44.02
C LEU A 45 30.86 -18.95 -44.73
N ASP A 46 32.01 -18.54 -45.22
CA ASP A 46 32.19 -17.30 -46.00
C ASP A 46 31.52 -17.40 -47.38
N ALA A 47 31.60 -18.57 -48.02
CA ALA A 47 30.88 -18.85 -49.26
C ALA A 47 29.36 -18.77 -49.06
N ILE A 48 28.81 -19.35 -47.98
CA ILE A 48 27.38 -19.19 -47.65
C ILE A 48 27.06 -17.72 -47.40
N THR A 49 27.86 -17.03 -46.59
CA THR A 49 27.62 -15.62 -46.20
C THR A 49 27.58 -14.70 -47.43
N SER A 50 28.51 -14.89 -48.36
CA SER A 50 28.64 -14.09 -49.59
C SER A 50 27.52 -14.35 -50.60
N ASN A 51 27.00 -15.58 -50.65
CA ASN A 51 25.97 -15.98 -51.61
C ASN A 51 24.54 -15.96 -51.03
N LEU A 52 24.37 -15.61 -49.75
CA LEU A 52 23.07 -15.54 -49.10
C LEU A 52 22.29 -14.30 -49.55
N ASN A 53 21.54 -14.43 -50.65
CA ASN A 53 20.77 -13.34 -51.24
C ASN A 53 19.26 -13.46 -50.92
N PRO A 54 18.74 -12.66 -49.97
CA PRO A 54 17.33 -12.70 -49.60
C PRO A 54 16.45 -12.06 -50.68
N ARG A 55 15.39 -12.75 -51.10
CA ARG A 55 14.40 -12.27 -52.08
C ARG A 55 13.19 -11.60 -51.44
N THR A 56 12.92 -11.96 -50.19
CA THR A 56 11.79 -11.42 -49.42
C THR A 56 12.25 -10.67 -48.17
N TYR A 57 11.37 -9.83 -47.63
CA TYR A 57 11.60 -9.15 -46.36
C TYR A 57 11.81 -10.16 -45.20
N LEU A 58 11.08 -11.28 -45.20
CA LEU A 58 11.24 -12.33 -44.19
C LEU A 58 12.61 -13.03 -44.32
N GLU A 59 13.05 -13.32 -45.54
CA GLU A 59 14.40 -13.84 -45.78
C GLU A 59 15.48 -12.84 -45.37
N SER A 60 15.25 -11.54 -45.54
CA SER A 60 16.18 -10.52 -45.06
C SER A 60 16.33 -10.58 -43.53
N ILE A 61 15.23 -10.80 -42.81
CA ILE A 61 15.26 -11.06 -41.37
C ILE A 61 16.01 -12.36 -41.04
N PHE A 62 15.83 -13.42 -41.83
CA PHE A 62 16.56 -14.68 -41.64
C PHE A 62 18.05 -14.53 -41.90
N ARG A 63 18.46 -13.76 -42.91
CA ARG A 63 19.87 -13.39 -43.14
C ARG A 63 20.46 -12.70 -41.92
N VAL A 64 19.77 -11.72 -41.33
CA VAL A 64 20.26 -11.08 -40.08
C VAL A 64 20.41 -12.10 -38.94
N ASN A 65 19.44 -13.01 -38.77
CA ASN A 65 19.53 -14.04 -37.75
C ASN A 65 20.69 -15.02 -38.01
N PHE A 66 20.95 -15.39 -39.27
CA PHE A 66 22.10 -16.20 -39.67
C PHE A 66 23.42 -15.51 -39.27
N LEU A 67 23.59 -14.24 -39.64
CA LEU A 67 24.79 -13.47 -39.33
C LEU A 67 24.99 -13.32 -37.81
N ILE A 68 23.91 -13.13 -37.05
CA ILE A 68 23.95 -13.11 -35.58
C ILE A 68 24.36 -14.47 -35.01
N TYR A 69 23.80 -15.56 -35.53
CA TYR A 69 24.06 -16.92 -35.05
C TYR A 69 25.54 -17.31 -35.23
N PHE A 70 26.11 -16.99 -36.39
CA PHE A 70 27.50 -17.29 -36.75
C PHE A 70 28.50 -16.15 -36.44
N ARG A 71 28.06 -15.09 -35.76
CA ARG A 71 28.86 -13.93 -35.37
C ARG A 71 29.67 -13.28 -36.51
N LYS A 72 29.04 -13.05 -37.65
CA LYS A 72 29.65 -12.39 -38.82
C LYS A 72 29.74 -10.87 -38.63
N SER A 73 30.78 -10.45 -37.91
CA SER A 73 30.92 -9.08 -37.38
C SER A 73 30.94 -7.97 -38.42
N GLN A 74 31.65 -8.15 -39.54
CA GLN A 74 31.80 -7.11 -40.57
C GLN A 74 30.48 -6.88 -41.31
N GLU A 75 29.79 -7.95 -41.66
CA GLU A 75 28.49 -7.92 -42.34
C GLU A 75 27.41 -7.33 -41.43
N LEU A 76 27.44 -7.66 -40.14
CA LEU A 76 26.56 -7.03 -39.15
C LEU A 76 26.86 -5.53 -38.98
N LEU A 77 28.13 -5.11 -39.08
CA LEU A 77 28.50 -3.69 -39.05
C LEU A 77 27.99 -2.95 -40.29
N ILE A 78 28.06 -3.56 -41.47
CA ILE A 78 27.49 -3.00 -42.71
C ILE A 78 25.98 -2.84 -42.59
N LEU A 79 25.27 -3.90 -42.15
CA LEU A 79 23.81 -3.84 -41.91
C LEU A 79 23.43 -2.82 -40.84
N LEU A 80 24.31 -2.58 -39.87
CA LEU A 80 24.13 -1.55 -38.86
C LEU A 80 24.21 -0.15 -39.51
N LYS A 81 25.14 0.07 -40.45
CA LYS A 81 25.28 1.33 -41.22
C LYS A 81 24.09 1.60 -42.14
N GLU A 82 23.39 0.58 -42.64
CA GLU A 82 22.19 0.75 -43.49
C GLU A 82 20.99 1.39 -42.74
N GLY A 83 21.01 1.41 -41.40
CA GLY A 83 20.01 2.14 -40.61
C GLY A 83 18.61 1.50 -40.55
N ASN A 84 18.42 0.30 -41.11
CA ASN A 84 17.13 -0.40 -41.06
C ASN A 84 16.71 -0.72 -39.61
N TYR A 85 15.62 -0.12 -39.13
CA TYR A 85 15.17 -0.23 -37.74
C TYR A 85 15.04 -1.67 -37.24
N VAL A 86 14.51 -2.59 -38.06
CA VAL A 86 14.26 -3.97 -37.65
C VAL A 86 15.56 -4.75 -37.52
N PHE A 87 16.49 -4.55 -38.45
CA PHE A 87 17.81 -5.18 -38.41
C PHE A 87 18.61 -4.66 -37.22
N VAL A 88 18.69 -3.34 -37.06
CA VAL A 88 19.41 -2.74 -35.94
C VAL A 88 18.81 -3.16 -34.60
N SER A 89 17.48 -3.25 -34.47
CA SER A 89 16.85 -3.70 -33.23
C SER A 89 17.23 -5.15 -32.85
N LYS A 90 17.46 -6.02 -33.83
CA LYS A 90 17.95 -7.39 -33.63
C LYS A 90 19.42 -7.44 -33.25
N ILE A 91 20.27 -6.69 -33.95
CA ILE A 91 21.71 -6.56 -33.66
C ILE A 91 21.91 -5.98 -32.26
N ALA A 92 21.17 -4.91 -31.92
CA ALA A 92 21.24 -4.23 -30.63
C ALA A 92 20.86 -5.12 -29.42
N LYS A 93 20.23 -6.28 -29.64
CA LYS A 93 19.93 -7.26 -28.57
C LYS A 93 21.14 -8.13 -28.22
N GLN A 94 22.13 -8.24 -29.10
CA GLN A 94 23.31 -9.08 -28.88
C GLN A 94 24.32 -8.34 -28.02
N ASP A 95 24.71 -8.86 -26.86
CA ASP A 95 25.70 -8.20 -25.99
C ASP A 95 27.13 -8.36 -26.53
N TRP A 96 27.44 -9.53 -27.10
CA TRP A 96 28.75 -9.84 -27.68
C TRP A 96 29.14 -8.84 -28.77
N PHE A 97 28.19 -8.42 -29.63
CA PHE A 97 28.44 -7.48 -30.71
C PHE A 97 28.96 -6.11 -30.20
N PHE A 98 28.50 -5.67 -29.03
CA PHE A 98 28.99 -4.40 -28.45
C PHE A 98 30.36 -4.56 -27.81
N LYS A 99 30.63 -5.72 -27.20
CA LYS A 99 31.87 -6.02 -26.50
C LYS A 99 33.03 -6.40 -27.42
N GLU A 100 32.73 -6.99 -28.58
CA GLU A 100 33.73 -7.60 -29.46
C GLU A 100 33.85 -6.88 -30.80
N VAL A 101 32.87 -6.04 -31.19
CA VAL A 101 32.86 -5.40 -32.52
C VAL A 101 32.79 -3.88 -32.39
N LEU A 102 31.71 -3.35 -31.80
CA LEU A 102 31.55 -1.90 -31.69
C LEU A 102 32.58 -1.24 -30.78
N ILE A 103 33.13 -1.97 -29.80
CA ILE A 103 34.18 -1.43 -28.94
C ILE A 103 35.48 -1.19 -29.70
N ASP A 104 35.71 -1.86 -30.83
CA ASP A 104 36.95 -1.73 -31.62
C ASP A 104 36.84 -0.66 -32.71
N VAL A 105 35.61 -0.25 -33.06
CA VAL A 105 35.38 0.85 -34.01
C VAL A 105 35.99 2.16 -33.48
N PRO A 106 36.79 2.90 -34.28
CA PRO A 106 37.32 4.21 -33.89
C PRO A 106 36.22 5.21 -33.52
N ALA A 107 36.49 6.12 -32.57
CA ALA A 107 35.50 7.08 -32.08
C ALA A 107 34.92 7.95 -33.21
N ASP A 108 35.79 8.45 -34.09
CA ASP A 108 35.41 9.26 -35.24
C ASP A 108 34.46 8.49 -36.19
N GLN A 109 34.85 7.26 -36.57
CA GLN A 109 34.02 6.42 -37.42
C GLN A 109 32.65 6.12 -36.78
N LEU A 110 32.62 5.78 -35.49
CA LEU A 110 31.38 5.51 -34.78
C LEU A 110 30.44 6.72 -34.80
N VAL A 111 30.95 7.90 -34.47
CA VAL A 111 30.14 9.11 -34.29
C VAL A 111 29.79 9.80 -35.60
N ASN A 112 30.72 9.84 -36.56
CA ASN A 112 30.59 10.61 -37.78
C ASN A 112 30.12 9.78 -38.99
N GLU A 113 30.30 8.46 -39.00
CA GLU A 113 29.83 7.60 -40.09
C GLU A 113 28.66 6.68 -39.69
N ILE A 114 28.72 6.05 -38.52
CA ILE A 114 27.75 4.99 -38.15
C ILE A 114 26.47 5.56 -37.54
N LEU A 115 26.58 6.35 -36.47
CA LEU A 115 25.41 6.91 -35.77
C LEU A 115 24.50 7.79 -36.65
N PRO A 116 25.02 8.62 -37.59
CA PRO A 116 24.19 9.47 -38.43
C PRO A 116 23.21 8.72 -39.31
N CYS A 117 23.55 7.49 -39.74
CA CYS A 117 22.71 6.65 -40.59
C CYS A 117 21.50 6.05 -39.86
N MET A 118 21.37 6.27 -38.55
CA MET A 118 20.32 5.68 -37.73
C MET A 118 19.30 6.71 -37.27
N SER A 119 18.08 6.26 -36.98
CA SER A 119 17.10 7.10 -36.28
C SER A 119 17.55 7.41 -34.84
N PHE A 120 17.06 8.53 -34.29
CA PHE A 120 17.43 8.99 -32.94
C PHE A 120 17.20 7.92 -31.86
N SER A 121 16.06 7.23 -31.88
CA SER A 121 15.72 6.17 -30.92
C SER A 121 16.71 5.01 -30.95
N VAL A 122 17.21 4.68 -32.14
CA VAL A 122 18.20 3.62 -32.35
C VAL A 122 19.58 4.07 -31.86
N ARG A 123 20.01 5.29 -32.19
CA ARG A 123 21.26 5.87 -31.65
C ARG A 123 21.27 5.82 -30.13
N MET A 124 20.21 6.31 -29.48
CA MET A 124 20.10 6.28 -28.01
C MET A 124 20.18 4.87 -27.43
N LYS A 125 19.60 3.87 -28.10
CA LYS A 125 19.64 2.48 -27.66
C LYS A 125 21.05 1.90 -27.74
N ILE A 126 21.77 2.16 -28.84
CA ILE A 126 23.15 1.74 -29.05
C ILE A 126 24.06 2.43 -28.03
N LEU A 127 23.96 3.75 -27.92
CA LEU A 127 24.74 4.58 -27.01
C LEU A 127 24.61 4.14 -25.55
N ARG A 128 23.39 3.95 -25.04
CA ARG A 128 23.14 3.46 -23.66
C ARG A 128 23.65 2.04 -23.41
N LYS A 129 23.79 1.23 -24.46
CA LYS A 129 24.28 -0.14 -24.34
C LYS A 129 25.80 -0.16 -24.36
N LEU A 130 26.41 0.60 -25.27
CA LEU A 130 27.86 0.78 -25.34
C LEU A 130 28.42 1.40 -24.06
N SER A 131 27.72 2.38 -23.47
CA SER A 131 28.14 3.03 -22.21
C SER A 131 28.20 2.12 -20.98
N ARG A 132 27.77 0.85 -21.08
CA ARG A 132 27.90 -0.14 -20.01
C ARG A 132 29.23 -0.88 -20.01
N PHE A 133 30.00 -0.79 -21.09
CA PHE A 133 31.25 -1.54 -21.29
C PHE A 133 32.49 -0.66 -21.02
N SER A 134 32.34 0.31 -20.11
CA SER A 134 33.27 1.35 -19.70
C SER A 134 34.75 0.93 -19.62
N GLN A 135 35.58 1.39 -20.57
CA GLN A 135 37.05 1.38 -20.49
C GLN A 135 37.59 2.77 -20.85
N SER A 136 38.54 3.30 -20.08
CA SER A 136 38.69 4.76 -19.87
C SER A 136 39.04 5.57 -21.13
N GLU A 137 40.16 5.28 -21.80
CA GLU A 137 40.73 6.24 -22.75
C GLU A 137 39.89 6.36 -24.03
N LYS A 138 39.46 5.23 -24.59
CA LYS A 138 38.59 5.22 -25.77
C LYS A 138 37.24 5.89 -25.53
N PHE A 139 36.71 5.80 -24.31
CA PHE A 139 35.43 6.42 -23.98
C PHE A 139 35.55 7.95 -23.82
N ASP A 140 36.73 8.46 -23.51
CA ASP A 140 36.99 9.91 -23.51
C ASP A 140 36.93 10.45 -24.95
N GLU A 141 37.56 9.78 -25.92
CA GLU A 141 37.49 10.14 -27.34
C GLU A 141 36.06 10.06 -27.90
N ILE A 142 35.33 8.99 -27.58
CA ILE A 142 33.92 8.83 -28.00
C ILE A 142 33.07 9.94 -27.39
N PHE A 143 33.30 10.29 -26.12
CA PHE A 143 32.58 11.36 -25.46
C PHE A 143 32.83 12.70 -26.15
N ASP A 144 34.09 13.04 -26.45
CA ASP A 144 34.45 14.30 -27.11
C ASP A 144 33.87 14.40 -28.51
N ALA A 145 33.92 13.32 -29.28
CA ALA A 145 33.29 13.25 -30.60
C ALA A 145 31.75 13.44 -30.49
N LEU A 146 31.10 12.80 -29.52
CA LEU A 146 29.66 12.93 -29.29
C LEU A 146 29.27 14.36 -28.88
N VAL A 147 30.02 14.98 -27.98
CA VAL A 147 29.79 16.38 -27.56
C VAL A 147 29.93 17.31 -28.75
N THR A 148 30.98 17.13 -29.55
CA THR A 148 31.26 17.98 -30.72
C THR A 148 30.14 17.90 -31.76
N ARG A 149 29.64 16.69 -32.07
CA ARG A 149 28.62 16.50 -33.11
C ARG A 149 27.19 16.74 -32.64
N TYR A 150 26.87 16.30 -31.42
CA TYR A 150 25.50 16.15 -30.94
C TYR A 150 25.20 16.90 -29.64
N GLY A 151 26.21 17.49 -29.03
CA GLY A 151 26.10 18.18 -27.74
C GLY A 151 26.01 17.24 -26.53
N ILE A 152 26.06 17.84 -25.35
CA ILE A 152 26.13 17.14 -24.06
C ILE A 152 24.96 16.20 -23.80
N TYR A 153 23.77 16.49 -24.35
CA TYR A 153 22.57 15.67 -24.12
C TYR A 153 22.77 14.22 -24.58
N LEU A 154 23.34 14.03 -25.77
CA LEU A 154 23.62 12.70 -26.34
C LEU A 154 24.89 12.06 -25.76
N ALA A 155 25.84 12.87 -25.30
CA ALA A 155 27.07 12.39 -24.66
C ALA A 155 26.88 11.97 -23.19
N SER A 156 25.88 12.51 -22.49
CA SER A 156 25.64 12.29 -21.05
C SER A 156 25.62 10.81 -20.59
N PRO A 157 25.15 9.81 -21.37
CA PRO A 157 25.20 8.42 -20.95
C PRO A 157 26.63 7.86 -20.83
N PHE A 158 27.62 8.49 -21.46
CA PHE A 158 29.02 8.06 -21.53
C PHE A 158 29.88 8.62 -20.41
N ILE A 159 29.39 9.58 -19.62
CA ILE A 159 30.14 10.16 -18.50
C ILE A 159 30.70 9.07 -17.58
N ILE A 160 29.90 8.05 -17.26
CA ILE A 160 30.34 6.92 -16.42
C ILE A 160 31.39 6.00 -17.07
N GLY A 161 31.57 6.12 -18.38
CA GLY A 161 32.53 5.38 -19.20
C GLY A 161 33.93 5.96 -19.13
N CYS A 162 34.00 7.29 -19.11
CA CYS A 162 35.22 8.10 -19.16
C CYS A 162 36.21 7.84 -18.02
N SER A 163 37.46 8.30 -18.20
CA SER A 163 38.48 8.34 -17.15
C SER A 163 38.03 9.24 -15.98
N PRO A 164 38.53 9.01 -14.74
CA PRO A 164 38.21 9.89 -13.60
C PRO A 164 38.54 11.37 -13.88
N GLU A 165 39.62 11.62 -14.62
CA GLU A 165 40.11 12.96 -14.90
C GLU A 165 39.19 13.66 -15.89
N LYS A 166 38.77 12.93 -16.93
CA LYS A 166 37.77 13.42 -17.88
C LYS A 166 36.41 13.62 -17.21
N ILE A 167 35.99 12.75 -16.29
CA ILE A 167 34.76 12.93 -15.52
C ILE A 167 34.80 14.24 -14.72
N ARG A 168 35.91 14.51 -14.02
CA ARG A 168 36.07 15.76 -13.28
C ARG A 168 35.95 16.98 -14.20
N GLN A 169 36.61 16.95 -15.35
CA GLN A 169 36.49 18.00 -16.36
C GLN A 169 35.04 18.18 -16.83
N ILE A 170 34.36 17.09 -17.22
CA ILE A 170 32.97 17.13 -17.69
C ILE A 170 32.02 17.72 -16.64
N LEU A 171 32.21 17.38 -15.36
CA LEU A 171 31.35 17.86 -14.27
C LEU A 171 31.56 19.35 -13.97
N LEU A 172 32.71 19.93 -14.34
CA LEU A 172 32.95 21.38 -14.26
C LEU A 172 32.38 22.10 -15.48
N ASP A 173 32.58 21.53 -16.67
CA ASP A 173 32.22 22.16 -17.94
C ASP A 173 30.70 22.08 -18.22
N TYR A 174 30.02 21.06 -17.68
CA TYR A 174 28.61 20.80 -17.99
C TYR A 174 27.76 20.51 -16.74
N PRO A 175 26.53 21.04 -16.65
CA PRO A 175 25.59 20.71 -15.58
C PRO A 175 24.98 19.32 -15.81
N ALA A 176 25.73 18.27 -15.49
CA ALA A 176 25.30 16.88 -15.65
C ALA A 176 24.62 16.35 -14.38
N LYS A 177 23.33 16.02 -14.47
CA LYS A 177 22.60 15.35 -13.38
C LYS A 177 22.70 13.83 -13.50
N LEU A 178 23.54 13.22 -12.67
CA LEU A 178 23.70 11.77 -12.62
C LEU A 178 22.62 11.11 -11.77
N THR A 179 22.28 9.87 -12.07
CA THR A 179 21.37 9.03 -11.27
C THR A 179 22.10 8.31 -10.14
N SER A 180 21.38 7.83 -9.12
CA SER A 180 21.98 7.00 -8.04
C SER A 180 22.73 5.77 -8.56
N LYS A 181 22.31 5.19 -9.70
CA LYS A 181 23.00 4.06 -10.32
C LYS A 181 24.33 4.47 -10.94
N GLN A 182 24.35 5.60 -11.65
CA GLN A 182 25.57 6.15 -12.24
C GLN A 182 26.55 6.56 -11.15
N LEU A 183 26.10 7.22 -10.09
CA LEU A 183 26.96 7.59 -8.97
C LEU A 183 27.60 6.37 -8.28
N LYS A 184 26.89 5.23 -8.16
CA LYS A 184 27.52 3.99 -7.67
C LYS A 184 28.65 3.49 -8.57
N ILE A 185 28.55 3.71 -9.88
CA ILE A 185 29.60 3.35 -10.84
C ILE A 185 30.79 4.32 -10.70
N LEU A 186 30.53 5.63 -10.51
CA LEU A 186 31.59 6.61 -10.20
C LEU A 186 32.34 6.20 -8.93
N TYR A 187 31.61 5.85 -7.87
CA TYR A 187 32.19 5.38 -6.61
C TYR A 187 33.11 4.17 -6.82
N SER A 188 32.72 3.20 -7.66
CA SER A 188 33.58 2.05 -7.95
C SER A 188 34.83 2.38 -8.76
N LYS A 189 34.88 3.54 -9.44
CA LYS A 189 36.07 4.01 -10.16
C LYS A 189 36.99 4.80 -9.24
N ASP A 190 36.44 5.81 -8.57
CA ASP A 190 37.13 6.64 -7.60
C ASP A 190 36.09 7.18 -6.59
N PRO A 191 36.14 6.75 -5.31
CA PRO A 191 35.22 7.23 -4.27
C PRO A 191 35.20 8.76 -4.12
N GLN A 192 36.32 9.45 -4.41
CA GLN A 192 36.41 10.91 -4.29
C GLN A 192 35.54 11.63 -5.33
N LEU A 193 35.21 10.98 -6.46
CA LEU A 193 34.32 11.55 -7.47
C LEU A 193 32.91 11.82 -6.94
N ILE A 194 32.49 11.16 -5.86
CA ILE A 194 31.17 11.39 -5.26
C ILE A 194 31.11 12.75 -4.58
N ASP A 195 32.10 13.07 -3.74
CA ASP A 195 32.17 14.38 -3.10
C ASP A 195 32.41 15.48 -4.14
N PHE A 196 33.27 15.21 -5.14
CA PHE A 196 33.50 16.12 -6.25
C PHE A 196 32.20 16.41 -7.01
N TYR A 197 31.41 15.39 -7.35
CA TYR A 197 30.13 15.55 -8.04
C TYR A 197 29.17 16.46 -7.28
N PHE A 198 28.99 16.23 -5.98
CA PHE A 198 28.07 17.06 -5.17
C PHE A 198 28.58 18.49 -5.00
N THR A 199 29.90 18.67 -4.96
CA THR A 199 30.54 20.00 -4.92
C THR A 199 30.36 20.73 -6.25
N ALA A 200 30.72 20.11 -7.37
CA ALA A 200 30.71 20.72 -8.71
C ALA A 200 29.30 21.05 -9.22
N THR A 201 28.32 20.19 -8.95
CA THR A 201 26.94 20.40 -9.44
C THR A 201 26.11 21.33 -8.57
N ASN A 202 26.66 21.83 -7.45
CA ASN A 202 25.94 22.59 -6.42
C ASN A 202 24.60 21.93 -6.00
N THR A 203 24.50 20.60 -6.12
CA THR A 203 23.32 19.82 -5.71
C THR A 203 23.35 19.43 -4.24
N SER A 204 24.16 20.14 -3.45
CA SER A 204 24.27 20.02 -1.98
C SER A 204 22.90 20.07 -1.29
N SER A 205 21.98 20.93 -1.77
CA SER A 205 20.60 21.05 -1.29
C SER A 205 19.68 19.88 -1.71
N HIS A 206 20.10 19.04 -2.65
CA HIS A 206 19.30 17.97 -3.27
C HIS A 206 19.88 16.56 -3.08
N ILE A 207 20.89 16.38 -2.22
CA ILE A 207 21.43 15.07 -1.85
C ILE A 207 20.33 14.10 -1.37
N TYR A 208 19.25 14.63 -0.76
CA TYR A 208 18.07 13.86 -0.37
C TYR A 208 17.41 13.09 -1.52
N GLY A 209 17.53 13.58 -2.76
CA GLY A 209 17.07 12.88 -3.97
C GLY A 209 17.83 11.57 -4.26
N TYR A 210 18.97 11.34 -3.58
CA TYR A 210 19.88 10.23 -3.79
C TYR A 210 19.83 9.19 -2.67
N THR A 211 18.66 8.98 -2.05
CA THR A 211 18.48 8.02 -0.93
C THR A 211 19.10 6.63 -1.17
N ASN A 212 19.07 6.12 -2.41
CA ASN A 212 19.64 4.82 -2.76
C ASN A 212 21.17 4.80 -2.82
N LEU A 213 21.81 5.92 -3.16
CA LEU A 213 23.26 6.08 -3.05
C LEU A 213 23.65 6.22 -1.59
N ILE A 214 22.97 7.08 -0.84
CA ILE A 214 23.29 7.33 0.57
C ILE A 214 23.17 6.04 1.40
N LYS A 215 22.10 5.25 1.20
CA LYS A 215 21.98 3.91 1.81
C LYS A 215 23.12 2.98 1.40
N PHE A 216 23.59 3.08 0.15
CA PHE A 216 24.70 2.25 -0.32
C PHE A 216 26.01 2.65 0.35
N LEU A 217 26.35 3.95 0.37
CA LEU A 217 27.54 4.46 1.05
C LEU A 217 27.50 4.09 2.53
N TYR A 218 26.36 4.27 3.18
CA TYR A 218 26.17 3.84 4.56
C TYR A 218 26.56 2.37 4.81
N PHE A 219 26.20 1.43 3.94
CA PHE A 219 26.53 0.01 4.16
C PHE A 219 27.93 -0.40 3.72
N ASN A 220 28.59 0.37 2.85
CA ASN A 220 29.82 -0.06 2.18
C ASN A 220 31.02 0.85 2.48
N ASP A 221 30.80 2.11 2.85
CA ASP A 221 31.80 3.12 3.14
C ASP A 221 31.23 4.18 4.12
N HIS A 222 31.25 3.81 5.40
CA HIS A 222 30.77 4.68 6.48
C HIS A 222 31.57 5.98 6.58
N ALA A 223 32.88 5.97 6.27
CA ALA A 223 33.72 7.15 6.36
C ALA A 223 33.29 8.22 5.35
N LEU A 224 33.08 7.83 4.08
CA LEU A 224 32.57 8.74 3.07
C LEU A 224 31.14 9.20 3.40
N PHE A 225 30.29 8.31 3.93
CA PHE A 225 28.96 8.70 4.40
C PHE A 225 29.01 9.79 5.49
N ASP A 226 29.88 9.65 6.49
CA ASP A 226 30.02 10.63 7.57
C ASP A 226 30.55 11.98 7.06
N ILE A 227 31.52 11.96 6.13
CA ILE A 227 32.01 13.17 5.46
C ILE A 227 30.86 13.89 4.75
N LEU A 228 30.10 13.17 3.91
CA LEU A 228 28.97 13.76 3.19
C LEU A 228 27.87 14.25 4.15
N LYS A 229 27.60 13.50 5.22
CA LYS A 229 26.61 13.86 6.25
C LYS A 229 26.97 15.19 6.89
N ASN A 230 28.21 15.33 7.34
CA ASN A 230 28.69 16.53 8.03
C ASN A 230 28.82 17.72 7.06
N LYS A 231 29.34 17.50 5.85
CA LYS A 231 29.56 18.55 4.85
C LYS A 231 28.26 19.13 4.30
N TYR A 232 27.24 18.31 4.11
CA TYR A 232 25.99 18.71 3.45
C TYR A 232 24.77 18.72 4.38
N ASN A 233 24.98 18.64 5.70
CA ASN A 233 23.92 18.60 6.71
C ASN A 233 22.79 17.64 6.32
N ILE A 234 23.13 16.41 5.90
CA ILE A 234 22.14 15.42 5.47
C ILE A 234 21.26 15.10 6.67
N SER A 235 20.12 15.79 6.76
CA SER A 235 19.18 15.72 7.87
C SER A 235 18.36 14.42 7.84
N MET A 236 17.67 14.18 8.96
CA MET A 236 16.85 13.03 9.41
C MET A 236 15.87 12.36 8.42
N LEU A 237 15.83 12.76 7.14
CA LEU A 237 14.92 12.23 6.12
C LEU A 237 15.27 10.80 5.67
N ILE A 238 16.50 10.34 5.87
CA ILE A 238 16.92 8.99 5.49
C ILE A 238 16.78 8.04 6.68
N ARG A 239 15.53 7.66 6.98
CA ARG A 239 15.26 6.63 7.98
C ARG A 239 15.63 5.25 7.45
N LEU A 240 16.44 4.52 8.20
CA LEU A 240 16.71 3.12 7.88
C LEU A 240 15.47 2.27 8.10
N GLY A 241 15.16 1.43 7.12
CA GLY A 241 14.13 0.42 7.28
C GLY A 241 14.47 -0.59 8.39
N ARG A 242 13.48 -1.37 8.81
CA ARG A 242 13.64 -2.40 9.86
C ARG A 242 14.78 -3.39 9.57
N ARG A 243 14.90 -3.89 8.33
CA ARG A 243 15.94 -4.86 7.94
C ARG A 243 17.35 -4.27 7.99
N ALA A 244 17.50 -3.06 7.45
CA ALA A 244 18.72 -2.27 7.47
C ALA A 244 19.19 -2.00 8.91
N THR A 245 18.28 -1.52 9.76
CA THR A 245 18.57 -1.24 11.17
C THR A 245 19.03 -2.48 11.91
N LYS A 246 18.39 -3.64 11.70
CA LYS A 246 18.80 -4.89 12.35
C LYS A 246 20.25 -5.27 12.01
N LYS A 247 20.66 -5.13 10.75
CA LYS A 247 22.06 -5.37 10.34
C LYS A 247 23.01 -4.39 11.00
N PHE A 248 22.64 -3.11 11.05
CA PHE A 248 23.46 -2.09 11.68
C PHE A 248 23.65 -2.31 13.18
N VAL A 249 22.58 -2.64 13.90
CA VAL A 249 22.64 -2.94 15.34
C VAL A 249 23.55 -4.13 15.62
N MET A 250 23.67 -5.11 14.71
CA MET A 250 24.64 -6.22 14.87
C MET A 250 26.09 -5.77 14.76
N LEU A 251 26.38 -4.74 13.97
CA LEU A 251 27.74 -4.24 13.72
C LEU A 251 28.19 -3.20 14.75
N LYS A 252 27.26 -2.36 15.22
CA LYS A 252 27.55 -1.15 16.02
C LYS A 252 26.80 -1.11 17.35
N LYS A 253 26.44 -2.28 17.89
CA LYS A 253 25.62 -2.41 19.11
C LYS A 253 26.09 -1.49 20.23
N ASP A 254 27.37 -1.58 20.60
CA ASP A 254 27.93 -0.87 21.75
C ASP A 254 27.98 0.64 21.51
N GLU A 255 28.25 1.06 20.28
CA GLU A 255 28.28 2.47 19.90
C GLU A 255 26.89 3.09 19.98
N ILE A 256 25.86 2.35 19.53
CA ILE A 256 24.44 2.76 19.62
C ILE A 256 24.01 2.87 21.08
N ILE A 257 24.40 1.92 21.93
CA ILE A 257 24.08 1.98 23.37
C ILE A 257 24.76 3.17 24.01
N LYS A 258 26.05 3.41 23.70
CA LYS A 258 26.85 4.47 24.33
C LYS A 258 26.39 5.87 23.91
N ASN A 259 26.10 6.08 22.63
CA ASN A 259 25.77 7.39 22.07
C ASN A 259 24.51 7.31 21.20
N PRO A 260 23.33 7.06 21.79
CA PRO A 260 22.14 6.79 21.02
C PRO A 260 21.86 7.95 20.06
N TYR A 261 21.95 9.22 20.50
CA TYR A 261 21.53 10.38 19.71
C TYR A 261 22.30 10.56 18.38
N LYS A 262 23.50 9.96 18.25
CA LYS A 262 24.24 9.96 16.98
C LYS A 262 23.53 9.17 15.88
N PHE A 263 22.55 8.35 16.25
CA PHE A 263 21.85 7.40 15.40
C PHE A 263 20.34 7.70 15.30
N ASP A 264 19.94 8.96 15.35
CA ASP A 264 18.55 9.43 15.16
C ASP A 264 17.82 8.92 13.89
N TYR A 265 18.59 8.49 12.89
CA TYR A 265 18.12 7.97 11.60
C TYR A 265 17.80 6.47 11.60
N ILE A 266 18.10 5.71 12.65
CA ILE A 266 17.83 4.26 12.69
C ILE A 266 16.43 3.95 13.22
N ASN A 267 15.86 2.81 12.83
CA ASN A 267 14.54 2.42 13.33
C ASN A 267 14.62 1.97 14.79
N ILE A 268 14.37 2.89 15.73
CA ILE A 268 14.47 2.67 17.17
C ILE A 268 13.63 1.47 17.67
N LYS A 269 12.44 1.21 17.12
CA LYS A 269 11.65 0.00 17.45
C LYS A 269 12.40 -1.29 17.07
N ALA A 270 13.12 -1.29 15.94
CA ALA A 270 13.96 -2.41 15.53
C ALA A 270 15.23 -2.54 16.39
N VAL A 271 15.77 -1.42 16.89
CA VAL A 271 16.89 -1.37 17.85
C VAL A 271 16.50 -2.05 19.15
N PHE A 272 15.40 -1.62 19.78
CA PHE A 272 14.92 -2.19 21.04
C PHE A 272 14.70 -3.71 20.95
N ARG A 273 14.10 -4.19 19.86
CA ARG A 273 13.90 -5.62 19.60
C ARG A 273 15.20 -6.42 19.41
N LYS A 274 16.30 -5.77 19.05
CA LYS A 274 17.59 -6.44 18.80
C LYS A 274 18.57 -6.33 19.95
N ILE A 275 18.54 -5.23 20.69
CA ILE A 275 19.42 -5.02 21.83
C ILE A 275 18.93 -5.81 23.05
N GLY A 276 17.62 -6.08 23.17
CA GLY A 276 17.10 -6.96 24.21
C GLY A 276 17.34 -6.40 25.62
N ARG A 277 18.16 -7.08 26.42
CA ARG A 277 18.42 -6.71 27.82
C ARG A 277 19.14 -5.36 27.98
N ASP A 278 19.99 -4.97 27.03
CA ASP A 278 20.73 -3.69 27.13
C ASP A 278 19.87 -2.48 26.73
N SER A 279 18.57 -2.70 26.47
CA SER A 279 17.60 -1.63 26.22
C SER A 279 17.48 -0.65 27.39
N VAL A 280 17.68 -1.11 28.62
CA VAL A 280 17.72 -0.28 29.83
C VAL A 280 18.87 0.70 29.76
N GLN A 281 20.07 0.23 29.40
CA GLN A 281 21.25 1.08 29.31
C GLN A 281 21.15 2.07 28.14
N LEU A 282 20.62 1.63 27.00
CA LEU A 282 20.31 2.50 25.87
C LEU A 282 19.38 3.64 26.29
N PHE A 283 18.34 3.33 27.06
CA PHE A 283 17.37 4.32 27.53
C PHE A 283 18.02 5.31 28.51
N ARG A 284 18.80 4.82 29.48
CA ARG A 284 19.55 5.67 30.41
C ARG A 284 20.50 6.62 29.67
N ASN A 285 21.23 6.12 28.68
CA ASN A 285 22.15 6.93 27.88
C ASN A 285 21.44 7.87 26.89
N ALA A 286 20.13 7.68 26.69
CA ALA A 286 19.25 8.52 25.89
C ALA A 286 18.42 9.49 26.75
N LEU A 287 18.70 9.58 28.05
CA LEU A 287 18.26 10.69 28.89
C LEU A 287 19.35 11.78 28.88
N PRO A 288 18.97 13.06 28.73
CA PRO A 288 19.88 14.17 28.98
C PRO A 288 20.54 14.09 30.36
N GLU A 289 21.77 14.59 30.48
CA GLU A 289 22.48 14.62 31.77
C GLU A 289 21.75 15.52 32.79
N GLN A 290 21.21 16.64 32.32
CA GLN A 290 20.42 17.56 33.12
C GLN A 290 18.94 17.43 32.76
N PHE A 291 18.09 17.55 33.77
CA PHE A 291 16.64 17.47 33.58
C PHE A 291 16.17 18.61 32.67
N PRO A 292 15.59 18.32 31.49
CA PRO A 292 15.34 19.33 30.46
C PRO A 292 14.09 20.19 30.72
N GLY A 293 13.28 19.87 31.73
CA GLY A 293 12.03 20.59 32.02
C GLY A 293 10.97 20.52 30.90
N CYS A 294 11.14 19.64 29.91
CA CYS A 294 10.23 19.47 28.78
C CYS A 294 9.38 18.19 28.91
N LEU A 295 8.32 18.10 28.08
CA LEU A 295 7.42 16.95 28.05
C LEU A 295 8.18 15.63 27.84
N ILE A 296 7.88 14.62 28.64
CA ILE A 296 8.58 13.34 28.64
C ILE A 296 8.50 12.60 27.29
N ASP A 297 7.40 12.76 26.56
CA ASP A 297 7.19 12.12 25.26
C ASP A 297 8.06 12.71 24.12
N SER A 298 8.71 13.85 24.37
CA SER A 298 9.74 14.42 23.50
C SER A 298 11.10 13.71 23.64
N ILE A 299 11.29 12.91 24.70
CA ILE A 299 12.52 12.15 24.90
C ILE A 299 12.53 10.97 23.92
N TRP A 300 13.49 11.03 22.99
CA TRP A 300 13.58 10.25 21.76
C TRP A 300 13.35 8.71 21.84
N PRO A 301 13.64 7.98 22.93
CA PRO A 301 13.27 6.56 23.02
C PRO A 301 11.88 6.27 23.61
N PHE A 302 11.21 7.24 24.27
CA PHE A 302 9.98 6.99 25.06
C PHE A 302 8.88 6.31 24.22
N ASN A 303 8.68 6.78 22.99
CA ASN A 303 7.63 6.29 22.10
C ASN A 303 7.90 4.92 21.45
N SER A 304 9.01 4.28 21.78
CA SER A 304 9.56 3.15 21.02
C SER A 304 9.81 1.88 21.82
N PHE A 305 9.53 1.91 23.11
CA PHE A 305 9.64 0.76 24.01
C PHE A 305 8.48 -0.25 23.75
N PRO A 306 8.44 -1.44 24.38
CA PRO A 306 7.24 -2.30 24.34
C PRO A 306 6.18 -1.86 25.37
N GLU A 307 4.95 -1.61 24.93
CA GLU A 307 3.85 -0.98 25.71
C GLU A 307 3.67 -1.57 27.11
N LYS A 308 3.73 -2.91 27.24
CA LYS A 308 3.60 -3.64 28.52
C LYS A 308 4.58 -3.19 29.62
N TYR A 309 5.75 -2.68 29.25
CA TYR A 309 6.81 -2.31 30.20
C TYR A 309 7.15 -0.81 30.16
N HIS A 310 6.38 -0.01 29.41
CA HIS A 310 6.68 1.41 29.19
C HIS A 310 6.81 2.16 30.51
N TYR A 311 5.77 2.12 31.34
CA TYR A 311 5.69 2.98 32.50
C TYR A 311 6.64 2.55 33.63
N SER A 312 6.60 1.27 34.03
CA SER A 312 7.38 0.79 35.18
C SER A 312 8.89 0.86 34.96
N LEU A 313 9.37 0.62 33.73
CA LEU A 313 10.79 0.80 33.43
C LEU A 313 11.14 2.29 33.30
N PHE A 314 10.30 3.07 32.64
CA PHE A 314 10.51 4.50 32.49
C PHE A 314 10.65 5.17 33.85
N ILE A 315 9.66 5.00 34.73
CA ILE A 315 9.63 5.68 36.04
C ILE A 315 10.84 5.30 36.87
N LYS A 316 11.25 4.02 36.83
CA LYS A 316 12.46 3.55 37.51
C LYS A 316 13.71 4.24 36.98
N ILE A 317 13.94 4.23 35.67
CA ILE A 317 15.14 4.85 35.10
C ILE A 317 15.13 6.37 35.31
N PHE A 318 13.96 7.01 35.17
CA PHE A 318 13.79 8.44 35.34
C PHE A 318 14.09 8.89 36.77
N GLN A 319 13.48 8.25 37.77
CA GLN A 319 13.73 8.51 39.18
C GLN A 319 15.17 8.18 39.56
N ASP A 320 15.73 7.10 39.03
CA ASP A 320 17.13 6.73 39.27
C ASP A 320 18.11 7.76 38.71
N HIS A 321 17.82 8.33 37.54
CA HIS A 321 18.71 9.23 36.80
C HIS A 321 18.64 10.66 37.32
N TYR A 322 17.44 11.20 37.50
CA TYR A 322 17.25 12.60 37.92
C TYR A 322 17.05 12.78 39.42
N LYS A 323 16.81 11.71 40.19
CA LYS A 323 16.54 11.74 41.64
C LYS A 323 15.34 12.62 42.03
N ILE A 324 14.35 12.72 41.15
CA ILE A 324 13.12 13.49 41.34
C ILE A 324 11.88 12.59 41.24
N ARG A 325 10.79 12.98 41.91
CA ARG A 325 9.49 12.31 41.75
C ARG A 325 8.70 13.02 40.66
N LEU A 326 7.97 12.24 39.86
CA LEU A 326 7.20 12.75 38.73
C LEU A 326 6.09 13.72 39.17
N VAL A 327 5.45 13.45 40.33
CA VAL A 327 4.39 14.28 40.93
C VAL A 327 4.83 15.71 41.24
N ASP A 328 6.13 15.94 41.48
CA ASP A 328 6.66 17.25 41.83
C ASP A 328 6.81 18.17 40.58
N TYR A 329 6.57 17.63 39.38
CA TYR A 329 6.73 18.33 38.10
C TYR A 329 5.50 18.10 37.19
N PRO A 330 4.36 18.76 37.45
CA PRO A 330 3.15 18.57 36.64
C PRO A 330 3.35 18.90 35.15
N ASN A 331 4.14 19.93 34.85
CA ASN A 331 4.34 20.45 33.48
C ASN A 331 4.99 19.44 32.50
N ILE A 332 5.55 18.33 33.00
CA ILE A 332 6.14 17.28 32.15
C ILE A 332 5.24 16.05 31.97
N ILE A 333 4.13 15.98 32.70
CA ILE A 333 3.16 14.90 32.62
C ILE A 333 2.30 15.14 31.38
N SER A 334 2.40 14.28 30.38
CA SER A 334 1.55 14.33 29.20
C SER A 334 0.40 13.34 29.27
N GLU A 335 -0.69 13.60 28.54
CA GLU A 335 -1.81 12.67 28.40
C GLU A 335 -1.34 11.25 28.00
N LYS A 336 -0.32 11.18 27.14
CA LYS A 336 0.26 9.92 26.69
C LYS A 336 0.92 9.15 27.82
N LEU A 337 1.56 9.83 28.77
CA LEU A 337 2.17 9.20 29.94
C LEU A 337 1.07 8.61 30.85
N LEU A 338 -0.01 9.36 31.11
CA LEU A 338 -1.13 8.89 31.93
C LEU A 338 -1.78 7.61 31.35
N LYS A 339 -1.95 7.53 30.02
CA LYS A 339 -2.46 6.33 29.34
C LYS A 339 -1.59 5.08 29.52
N LEU A 340 -0.31 5.25 29.87
CA LEU A 340 0.63 4.14 30.06
C LEU A 340 0.66 3.63 31.50
N ILE A 341 0.05 4.34 32.45
CA ILE A 341 0.05 3.98 33.87
C ILE A 341 -0.97 2.87 34.12
N PRO A 342 -0.55 1.65 34.48
CA PRO A 342 -1.47 0.54 34.67
C PRO A 342 -2.30 0.67 35.95
N ASP A 343 -1.71 1.25 37.01
CA ASP A 343 -2.42 1.46 38.27
C ASP A 343 -3.33 2.69 38.20
N ASN A 344 -4.63 2.49 38.45
CA ASN A 344 -5.61 3.56 38.39
C ASN A 344 -5.40 4.58 39.53
N VAL A 345 -4.93 4.15 40.69
CA VAL A 345 -4.70 5.04 41.85
C VAL A 345 -3.54 5.99 41.58
N GLU A 346 -2.40 5.47 41.14
CA GLU A 346 -1.25 6.27 40.73
C GLU A 346 -1.59 7.24 39.58
N ARG A 347 -2.35 6.76 38.58
CA ARG A 347 -2.81 7.60 37.46
C ARG A 347 -3.70 8.75 37.94
N SER A 348 -4.66 8.45 38.81
CA SER A 348 -5.57 9.43 39.41
C SER A 348 -4.81 10.47 40.23
N ALA A 349 -3.83 10.03 41.03
CA ALA A 349 -3.00 10.95 41.82
C ALA A 349 -2.23 11.94 40.94
N LEU A 350 -1.66 11.50 39.82
CA LEU A 350 -0.95 12.37 38.87
C LEU A 350 -1.91 13.29 38.11
N ALA A 351 -3.06 12.77 37.69
CA ALA A 351 -4.08 13.56 37.00
C ALA A 351 -4.66 14.65 37.90
N LYS A 352 -4.83 14.38 39.20
CA LYS A 352 -5.31 15.35 40.19
C LYS A 352 -4.41 16.59 40.27
N VAL A 353 -3.08 16.41 40.24
CA VAL A 353 -2.15 17.55 40.22
C VAL A 353 -2.39 18.44 39.00
N LEU A 354 -2.67 17.85 37.83
CA LEU A 354 -2.97 18.60 36.61
C LEU A 354 -4.31 19.35 36.69
N VAL A 355 -5.35 18.69 37.22
CA VAL A 355 -6.66 19.31 37.45
C VAL A 355 -6.55 20.48 38.43
N ASP A 356 -5.82 20.31 39.54
CA ASP A 356 -5.60 21.37 40.54
C ASP A 356 -4.85 22.59 39.95
N THR A 357 -4.12 22.39 38.84
CA THR A 357 -3.46 23.48 38.08
C THR A 357 -4.34 24.09 36.97
N GLY A 358 -5.61 23.70 36.87
CA GLY A 358 -6.59 24.28 35.94
C GLY A 358 -6.72 23.55 34.59
N HIS A 359 -6.26 22.29 34.50
CA HIS A 359 -6.39 21.48 33.30
C HIS A 359 -7.52 20.46 33.40
N ASP A 360 -8.75 20.92 33.15
CA ASP A 360 -9.98 20.12 33.28
C ASP A 360 -10.03 18.92 32.33
N GLU A 361 -9.25 18.93 31.23
CA GLU A 361 -9.17 17.81 30.29
C GLU A 361 -8.63 16.51 30.91
N TYR A 362 -8.01 16.60 32.09
CA TYR A 362 -7.49 15.45 32.84
C TYR A 362 -8.46 14.86 33.85
N LEU A 363 -9.64 15.46 34.06
CA LEU A 363 -10.69 14.92 34.94
C LEU A 363 -11.01 13.45 34.63
N LYS A 364 -10.98 13.09 33.34
CA LYS A 364 -11.22 11.72 32.85
C LYS A 364 -10.24 10.65 33.34
N TYR A 365 -9.10 11.04 33.88
CA TYR A 365 -8.09 10.12 34.42
C TYR A 365 -8.20 9.92 35.93
N LEU A 366 -9.11 10.64 36.60
CA LEU A 366 -9.42 10.42 38.01
C LEU A 366 -10.20 9.10 38.19
N LEU A 367 -10.31 8.66 39.44
CA LEU A 367 -11.15 7.53 39.81
C LEU A 367 -12.63 7.86 39.53
N ILE A 368 -13.45 6.81 39.32
CA ILE A 368 -14.86 6.98 38.95
C ILE A 368 -15.62 7.74 40.04
N GLU A 369 -15.34 7.42 41.29
CA GLU A 369 -15.98 7.98 42.49
C GLU A 369 -15.72 9.48 42.63
N ASP A 370 -14.59 9.96 42.10
CA ASP A 370 -14.21 11.37 42.13
C ASP A 370 -14.64 12.10 40.85
N SER A 371 -14.35 11.50 39.70
CA SER A 371 -14.53 12.11 38.37
C SER A 371 -15.99 12.28 37.99
N VAL A 372 -16.78 11.20 38.07
CA VAL A 372 -18.15 11.19 37.54
C VAL A 372 -19.05 12.18 38.28
N PRO A 373 -19.06 12.23 39.62
CA PRO A 373 -19.84 13.23 40.35
C PRO A 373 -19.40 14.66 40.01
N LEU A 374 -18.09 14.93 40.00
CA LEU A 374 -17.55 16.26 39.74
C LEU A 374 -17.89 16.75 38.33
N ILE A 375 -17.69 15.92 37.30
CA ILE A 375 -18.05 16.30 35.92
C ILE A 375 -19.56 16.51 35.79
N LYS A 376 -20.40 15.71 36.46
CA LYS A 376 -21.86 15.93 36.47
C LYS A 376 -22.22 17.29 37.08
N GLU A 377 -21.59 17.68 38.18
CA GLU A 377 -21.78 19.00 38.81
C GLU A 377 -21.41 20.14 37.85
N ILE A 378 -20.25 20.03 37.18
CA ILE A 378 -19.80 21.04 36.21
C ILE A 378 -20.77 21.14 35.02
N ILE A 379 -21.18 20.00 34.44
CA ILE A 379 -22.14 19.98 33.32
C ILE A 379 -23.45 20.66 33.70
N ASN A 380 -23.95 20.45 34.92
CA ASN A 380 -25.24 20.98 35.37
C ASN A 380 -25.29 22.52 35.42
N VAL A 381 -24.13 23.18 35.55
CA VAL A 381 -24.01 24.64 35.59
C VAL A 381 -23.42 25.24 34.30
N THR A 382 -23.05 24.41 33.33
CA THR A 382 -22.43 24.85 32.08
C THR A 382 -23.48 25.19 31.03
N SER A 383 -23.59 26.48 30.66
CA SER A 383 -24.52 26.94 29.63
C SER A 383 -23.99 26.76 28.21
N ASP A 384 -22.66 26.77 28.03
CA ASP A 384 -22.03 26.63 26.72
C ASP A 384 -22.16 25.20 26.15
N ILE A 385 -22.58 25.10 24.90
CA ILE A 385 -22.89 23.84 24.21
C ILE A 385 -21.61 23.06 23.92
N GLU A 386 -20.54 23.73 23.49
CA GLU A 386 -19.28 23.09 23.13
C GLU A 386 -18.59 22.52 24.37
N GLU A 387 -18.54 23.31 25.44
CA GLU A 387 -17.96 22.89 26.72
C GLU A 387 -18.77 21.76 27.37
N ARG A 388 -20.11 21.81 27.35
CA ARG A 388 -20.93 20.65 27.76
C ARG A 388 -20.57 19.39 26.98
N GLY A 389 -20.43 19.51 25.65
CA GLY A 389 -20.00 18.40 24.79
C GLY A 389 -18.65 17.80 25.20
N LYS A 390 -17.65 18.64 25.49
CA LYS A 390 -16.33 18.22 25.99
C LYS A 390 -16.42 17.48 27.33
N LEU A 391 -17.21 18.00 28.27
CA LEU A 391 -17.40 17.38 29.59
C LEU A 391 -18.12 16.03 29.48
N ILE A 392 -19.11 15.90 28.60
CA ILE A 392 -19.81 14.63 28.34
C ILE A 392 -18.84 13.60 27.75
N LYS A 393 -17.97 14.02 26.84
CA LYS A 393 -16.88 13.17 26.37
C LYS A 393 -16.00 12.70 27.53
N TYR A 394 -15.65 13.57 28.47
CA TYR A 394 -14.85 13.19 29.64
C TYR A 394 -15.56 12.21 30.57
N LEU A 395 -16.89 12.30 30.75
CA LEU A 395 -17.67 11.28 31.48
C LEU A 395 -17.50 9.90 30.86
N ILE A 396 -17.69 9.80 29.54
CA ILE A 396 -17.59 8.53 28.81
C ILE A 396 -16.14 8.00 28.83
N GLU A 397 -15.16 8.89 28.60
CA GLU A 397 -13.74 8.53 28.66
C GLU A 397 -13.35 8.05 30.07
N THR A 398 -13.90 8.63 31.15
CA THR A 398 -13.68 8.18 32.54
C THR A 398 -14.08 6.72 32.72
N CYS A 399 -15.29 6.36 32.30
CA CYS A 399 -15.79 4.99 32.40
C CYS A 399 -14.92 4.02 31.60
N HIS A 400 -14.45 4.45 30.42
CA HIS A 400 -13.59 3.65 29.56
C HIS A 400 -12.20 3.43 30.15
N ILE A 401 -11.55 4.52 30.59
CA ILE A 401 -10.20 4.52 31.18
C ILE A 401 -10.15 3.63 32.44
N ASN A 402 -11.23 3.62 33.22
CA ASN A 402 -11.36 2.80 34.42
C ASN A 402 -11.98 1.41 34.16
N ASN A 403 -12.30 1.07 32.90
CA ASN A 403 -12.93 -0.20 32.49
C ASN A 403 -14.23 -0.55 33.23
N SER A 404 -15.09 0.43 33.51
CA SER A 404 -16.35 0.22 34.23
C SER A 404 -17.58 0.37 33.33
N ILE A 405 -18.22 -0.77 33.02
CA ILE A 405 -19.48 -0.82 32.28
C ILE A 405 -20.64 -0.37 33.16
N ASP A 406 -20.63 -0.69 34.45
CA ASP A 406 -21.68 -0.28 35.38
C ASP A 406 -21.72 1.24 35.54
N ALA A 407 -20.56 1.88 35.64
CA ALA A 407 -20.49 3.34 35.66
C ALA A 407 -20.98 3.96 34.34
N LEU A 408 -20.71 3.30 33.19
CA LEU A 408 -21.23 3.76 31.90
C LEU A 408 -22.76 3.73 31.89
N LEU A 409 -23.39 2.67 32.39
CA LEU A 409 -24.86 2.59 32.48
C LEU A 409 -25.44 3.75 33.32
N GLU A 410 -24.83 4.06 34.46
CA GLU A 410 -25.25 5.19 35.30
C GLU A 410 -25.02 6.55 34.65
N VAL A 411 -23.96 6.70 33.85
CA VAL A 411 -23.73 7.88 33.01
C VAL A 411 -24.80 7.98 31.91
N MET A 412 -25.16 6.85 31.27
CA MET A 412 -26.19 6.82 30.24
C MET A 412 -27.55 7.22 30.80
N LYS A 413 -27.97 6.63 31.93
CA LYS A 413 -29.22 6.99 32.60
C LYS A 413 -29.26 8.47 33.00
N TYR A 414 -28.18 8.96 33.58
CA TYR A 414 -28.05 10.38 33.93
C TYR A 414 -28.25 11.28 32.70
N PHE A 415 -27.56 10.97 31.60
CA PHE A 415 -27.64 11.78 30.39
C PHE A 415 -29.05 11.75 29.79
N CYS A 416 -29.65 10.56 29.66
CA CYS A 416 -31.02 10.40 29.15
C CYS A 416 -32.04 11.18 29.98
N PHE A 417 -31.92 11.14 31.30
CA PHE A 417 -32.87 11.82 32.18
C PHE A 417 -32.68 13.34 32.21
N ARG A 418 -31.44 13.79 32.46
CA ARG A 418 -31.13 15.20 32.74
C ARG A 418 -31.02 16.04 31.46
N HIS A 419 -30.50 15.44 30.39
CA HIS A 419 -30.09 16.12 29.15
C HIS A 419 -30.93 15.70 27.93
N LYS A 420 -32.09 15.07 28.14
CA LYS A 420 -33.08 14.81 27.07
C LYS A 420 -33.40 16.05 26.23
N ASN A 421 -33.45 17.21 26.88
CA ASN A 421 -33.79 18.48 26.26
C ASN A 421 -32.56 19.29 25.77
N ASP A 422 -31.34 18.74 25.80
CA ASP A 422 -30.12 19.40 25.34
C ASP A 422 -29.98 19.51 23.80
N ASP A 423 -29.00 20.27 23.32
CA ASP A 423 -28.74 20.53 21.90
C ASP A 423 -28.41 19.25 21.10
N LEU A 424 -28.75 19.26 19.80
CA LEU A 424 -28.52 18.14 18.90
C LEU A 424 -27.03 17.76 18.81
N ASP A 425 -26.13 18.75 18.81
CA ASP A 425 -24.68 18.51 18.76
C ASP A 425 -24.20 17.80 20.03
N VAL A 426 -24.76 18.14 21.17
CA VAL A 426 -24.46 17.50 22.47
C VAL A 426 -24.92 16.04 22.46
N HIS A 427 -26.10 15.77 21.90
CA HIS A 427 -26.60 14.41 21.70
C HIS A 427 -25.70 13.58 20.77
N LEU A 428 -25.27 14.16 19.66
CA LEU A 428 -24.36 13.51 18.71
C LEU A 428 -23.00 13.22 19.36
N GLN A 429 -22.46 14.14 20.15
CA GLN A 429 -21.21 13.91 20.88
C GLN A 429 -21.34 12.76 21.87
N PHE A 430 -22.46 12.65 22.59
CA PHE A 430 -22.72 11.54 23.51
C PHE A 430 -22.68 10.18 22.78
N ILE A 431 -23.47 10.00 21.71
CA ILE A 431 -23.53 8.73 20.95
C ILE A 431 -22.15 8.38 20.37
N ASN A 432 -21.50 9.34 19.71
CA ASN A 432 -20.21 9.12 19.04
C ASN A 432 -19.10 8.73 20.02
N ASN A 433 -19.09 9.28 21.22
CA ASN A 433 -18.08 8.93 22.22
C ASN A 433 -18.34 7.56 22.84
N ILE A 434 -19.60 7.17 23.09
CA ILE A 434 -19.91 5.79 23.50
C ILE A 434 -19.36 4.82 22.46
N GLU A 435 -19.57 5.12 21.17
CA GLU A 435 -19.09 4.28 20.08
C GLU A 435 -17.58 4.13 20.01
N ARG A 436 -16.87 5.24 20.13
CA ARG A 436 -15.41 5.24 20.01
C ARG A 436 -14.74 4.44 21.12
N HIS A 437 -15.40 4.31 22.27
CA HIS A 437 -14.79 3.78 23.49
C HIS A 437 -15.36 2.43 23.95
N PHE A 438 -16.57 2.06 23.54
CA PHE A 438 -17.22 0.85 24.02
C PHE A 438 -17.71 -0.07 22.90
N ASP A 439 -17.60 -1.36 23.16
CA ASP A 439 -18.12 -2.41 22.30
C ASP A 439 -19.59 -2.69 22.66
N PHE A 440 -20.51 -2.28 21.79
CA PHE A 440 -21.95 -2.45 21.98
C PHE A 440 -22.37 -3.91 22.16
N ARG A 441 -21.58 -4.89 21.71
CA ARG A 441 -21.87 -6.31 21.92
C ARG A 441 -21.79 -6.72 23.40
N LYS A 442 -21.12 -5.91 24.23
CA LYS A 442 -21.01 -6.10 25.68
C LYS A 442 -22.13 -5.41 26.45
N PHE A 443 -23.04 -4.70 25.77
CA PHE A 443 -24.10 -3.97 26.45
C PHE A 443 -25.12 -4.93 27.04
N THR A 444 -25.51 -4.65 28.28
CA THR A 444 -26.62 -5.34 28.92
C THR A 444 -27.94 -4.88 28.32
N GLU A 445 -29.01 -5.60 28.65
CA GLU A 445 -30.36 -5.26 28.20
C GLU A 445 -30.80 -3.88 28.68
N GLU A 446 -30.41 -3.53 29.91
CA GLU A 446 -30.71 -2.23 30.50
C GLU A 446 -29.97 -1.09 29.79
N MET A 447 -28.73 -1.33 29.36
CA MET A 447 -27.98 -0.36 28.55
C MET A 447 -28.63 -0.16 27.18
N TRP A 448 -29.07 -1.23 26.52
CA TRP A 448 -29.80 -1.14 25.26
C TRP A 448 -31.14 -0.43 25.40
N ALA A 449 -31.88 -0.71 26.47
CA ALA A 449 -33.14 -0.01 26.76
C ALA A 449 -32.91 1.49 26.95
N THR A 450 -31.87 1.86 27.72
CA THR A 450 -31.49 3.26 27.97
C THR A 450 -31.05 3.96 26.68
N LEU A 451 -30.24 3.29 25.86
CA LEU A 451 -29.81 3.82 24.57
C LEU A 451 -31.00 4.00 23.61
N ASN A 452 -31.92 3.04 23.56
CA ASN A 452 -33.10 3.13 22.70
C ASN A 452 -34.02 4.28 23.12
N GLU A 453 -34.22 4.48 24.42
CA GLU A 453 -34.95 5.64 24.95
C GLU A 453 -34.28 6.94 24.50
N PHE A 454 -32.95 7.01 24.62
CA PHE A 454 -32.18 8.16 24.15
C PHE A 454 -32.36 8.42 22.64
N LEU A 455 -32.24 7.38 21.83
CA LEU A 455 -32.36 7.49 20.37
C LEU A 455 -33.77 7.94 19.97
N ALA A 456 -34.81 7.46 20.65
CA ALA A 456 -36.17 7.93 20.41
C ALA A 456 -36.32 9.45 20.69
N ILE A 457 -35.71 9.94 21.79
CA ILE A 457 -35.69 11.37 22.12
C ILE A 457 -34.93 12.18 21.06
N HIS A 458 -33.76 11.68 20.64
CA HIS A 458 -32.95 12.32 19.59
C HIS A 458 -33.71 12.44 18.28
N MET A 459 -34.46 11.40 17.88
CA MET A 459 -35.28 11.38 16.67
C MET A 459 -36.37 12.46 16.68
N LEU A 460 -37.11 12.59 17.78
CA LEU A 460 -38.16 13.60 17.89
C LEU A 460 -37.63 15.02 17.64
N LYS A 461 -36.44 15.33 18.18
CA LYS A 461 -35.79 16.62 17.98
C LYS A 461 -35.25 16.84 16.58
N PHE A 462 -34.73 15.78 15.97
CA PHE A 462 -34.24 15.84 14.60
C PHE A 462 -35.39 16.16 13.63
N ASP A 463 -36.56 15.52 13.82
CA ASP A 463 -37.76 15.78 13.02
C ASP A 463 -38.31 17.22 13.22
N GLU A 464 -38.26 17.74 14.45
CA GLU A 464 -38.62 19.14 14.75
C GLU A 464 -37.72 20.13 13.99
N CYS A 465 -36.41 19.88 13.93
CA CYS A 465 -35.45 20.73 13.21
C CYS A 465 -35.57 20.64 11.68
N GLN A 466 -36.00 19.50 11.12
CA GLN A 466 -36.20 19.35 9.67
C GLN A 466 -37.44 20.07 9.14
N SER A 467 -38.40 20.42 10.00
CA SER A 467 -39.57 21.21 9.58
C SER A 467 -39.22 22.60 9.02
N THR A 468 -37.98 23.07 9.23
CA THR A 468 -37.47 24.36 8.72
C THR A 468 -36.63 24.24 7.43
N TYR A 469 -36.26 23.04 6.98
CA TYR A 469 -35.52 22.79 5.73
C TYR A 469 -36.36 21.88 4.82
N GLU A 470 -36.87 22.45 3.73
CA GLU A 470 -37.88 21.82 2.85
C GLU A 470 -37.55 20.40 2.36
N LYS A 471 -38.61 19.55 2.38
CA LYS A 471 -38.91 18.47 1.43
C LYS A 471 -37.77 17.49 1.10
N ILE A 472 -37.66 16.43 1.91
CA ILE A 472 -37.21 15.12 1.41
C ILE A 472 -38.34 14.12 1.61
N GLN A 473 -39.35 14.22 0.76
CA GLN A 473 -40.25 13.10 0.48
C GLN A 473 -39.49 12.14 -0.45
N THR A 474 -38.88 11.10 0.16
CA THR A 474 -38.75 9.71 -0.31
C THR A 474 -37.50 9.07 0.32
N MET A 475 -37.66 7.83 0.79
CA MET A 475 -36.65 6.86 1.25
C MET A 475 -36.16 6.92 2.72
N PRO A 476 -35.81 5.74 3.31
CA PRO A 476 -35.50 5.50 4.74
C PRO A 476 -34.19 6.16 5.23
N LEU A 477 -34.09 7.48 5.07
CA LEU A 477 -32.98 8.31 5.52
C LEU A 477 -33.03 8.69 7.01
N ALA A 478 -34.10 8.30 7.73
CA ALA A 478 -34.20 8.52 9.17
C ALA A 478 -33.10 7.81 9.96
N SER A 479 -32.35 6.90 9.33
CA SER A 479 -31.31 6.11 9.98
C SER A 479 -29.89 6.63 9.65
N ILE A 480 -29.65 7.12 8.42
CA ILE A 480 -28.35 7.64 7.96
C ILE A 480 -28.02 8.97 8.64
N ASN A 481 -29.04 9.70 9.11
CA ASN A 481 -28.90 10.98 9.82
C ASN A 481 -28.81 10.86 11.35
N LEU A 482 -28.93 9.67 11.97
CA LEU A 482 -28.95 9.50 13.44
C LEU A 482 -27.59 9.66 14.13
N GLY A 483 -26.51 9.89 13.36
CA GLY A 483 -25.15 9.78 13.91
C GLY A 483 -24.78 8.38 14.41
N ILE A 484 -25.64 7.38 14.20
CA ILE A 484 -25.41 5.99 14.58
C ILE A 484 -24.62 5.31 13.46
N SER A 485 -23.45 4.77 13.77
CA SER A 485 -22.65 4.03 12.80
C SER A 485 -23.27 2.68 12.44
N VAL A 486 -22.86 2.15 11.29
CA VAL A 486 -23.32 0.83 10.82
C VAL A 486 -22.97 -0.27 11.83
N SER A 487 -21.83 -0.20 12.52
CA SER A 487 -21.45 -1.16 13.57
C SER A 487 -22.38 -1.16 14.78
N GLN A 488 -22.95 0.00 15.14
CA GLN A 488 -23.95 0.08 16.20
C GLN A 488 -25.24 -0.60 15.81
N ARG A 489 -25.71 -0.39 14.57
CA ARG A 489 -26.91 -1.06 14.07
C ARG A 489 -26.74 -2.56 14.00
N LEU A 490 -25.57 -3.05 13.60
CA LEU A 490 -25.28 -4.49 13.60
C LEU A 490 -25.31 -5.07 15.03
N SER A 491 -24.71 -4.37 16.00
CA SER A 491 -24.74 -4.80 17.41
C SER A 491 -26.15 -4.73 17.99
N TYR A 492 -26.95 -3.75 17.58
CA TYR A 492 -28.35 -3.63 17.95
C TYR A 492 -29.19 -4.76 17.36
N LEU A 493 -29.02 -5.08 16.07
CA LEU A 493 -29.64 -6.23 15.43
C LEU A 493 -29.31 -7.54 16.14
N GLU A 494 -28.06 -7.73 16.58
CA GLU A 494 -27.66 -8.90 17.38
C GLU A 494 -28.38 -8.93 18.74
N PHE A 495 -28.51 -7.79 19.42
CA PHE A 495 -29.28 -7.69 20.67
C PHE A 495 -30.76 -8.01 20.45
N LEU A 496 -31.40 -7.36 19.47
CA LEU A 496 -32.80 -7.57 19.14
C LEU A 496 -33.08 -9.03 18.80
N PHE A 497 -32.13 -9.67 18.11
CA PHE A 497 -32.19 -11.08 17.78
C PHE A 497 -32.23 -11.96 19.04
N LYS A 498 -31.32 -11.72 20.00
CA LYS A 498 -31.29 -12.44 21.29
C LYS A 498 -32.59 -12.30 22.09
N LYS A 499 -33.43 -11.32 21.74
CA LYS A 499 -34.68 -10.98 22.44
C LYS A 499 -35.95 -11.50 21.78
N ASN A 500 -35.87 -12.31 20.72
CA ASN A 500 -37.05 -12.85 20.03
C ASN A 500 -38.10 -11.76 19.70
N MET A 501 -37.65 -10.58 19.25
CA MET A 501 -38.58 -9.56 18.77
C MET A 501 -39.40 -10.04 17.57
N ALA A 502 -40.46 -9.30 17.27
CA ALA A 502 -41.28 -9.54 16.09
C ALA A 502 -40.39 -9.67 14.85
N ILE A 503 -40.49 -10.83 14.19
CA ILE A 503 -39.69 -11.22 13.03
C ILE A 503 -39.72 -10.14 11.94
N ASP A 504 -40.85 -9.47 11.76
CA ASP A 504 -40.98 -8.35 10.83
C ASP A 504 -40.03 -7.19 11.14
N GLU A 505 -39.93 -6.75 12.39
CA GLU A 505 -39.07 -5.61 12.73
C GLU A 505 -37.60 -5.93 12.53
N LEU A 506 -37.17 -7.12 12.97
CA LEU A 506 -35.81 -7.65 12.77
C LEU A 506 -35.43 -7.65 11.30
N ILE A 507 -36.30 -8.20 10.47
CA ILE A 507 -36.08 -8.32 9.04
C ILE A 507 -36.00 -6.93 8.38
N LYS A 508 -36.90 -6.00 8.74
CA LYS A 508 -36.89 -4.63 8.18
C LYS A 508 -35.56 -3.93 8.49
N GLU A 509 -35.14 -3.97 9.75
CA GLU A 509 -33.96 -3.25 10.22
C GLU A 509 -32.66 -3.81 9.60
N TYR A 510 -32.58 -5.12 9.41
CA TYR A 510 -31.44 -5.75 8.73
C TYR A 510 -31.30 -5.30 7.28
N PHE A 511 -32.40 -5.32 6.51
CA PHE A 511 -32.33 -4.92 5.11
C PHE A 511 -32.05 -3.43 4.96
N THR A 512 -32.61 -2.57 5.82
CA THR A 512 -32.23 -1.16 5.86
C THR A 512 -30.74 -0.99 6.14
N THR A 513 -30.21 -1.69 7.15
CA THR A 513 -28.79 -1.59 7.54
C THR A 513 -27.83 -2.14 6.48
N TYR A 514 -28.12 -3.30 5.90
CA TYR A 514 -27.23 -3.96 4.94
C TYR A 514 -27.34 -3.39 3.51
N LEU A 515 -28.53 -3.02 3.04
CA LEU A 515 -28.72 -2.48 1.69
C LEU A 515 -28.08 -1.10 1.51
N GLU A 516 -28.19 -0.24 2.53
CA GLU A 516 -27.68 1.13 2.49
C GLU A 516 -26.15 1.20 2.59
N PHE A 517 -25.51 0.18 3.19
CA PHE A 517 -24.08 0.23 3.47
C PHE A 517 -23.30 -1.04 3.05
N PRO A 518 -23.11 -1.26 1.73
CA PRO A 518 -22.42 -2.43 1.20
C PRO A 518 -20.99 -2.66 1.69
N LYS A 519 -20.31 -1.59 2.14
CA LYS A 519 -18.90 -1.61 2.58
C LYS A 519 -18.65 -2.25 3.96
N TYR A 520 -19.69 -2.54 4.74
CA TYR A 520 -19.57 -3.13 6.09
C TYR A 520 -20.14 -4.55 6.18
N ARG A 521 -20.44 -5.18 5.04
CA ARG A 521 -20.99 -6.54 4.99
C ARG A 521 -19.99 -7.62 5.39
N ASP A 522 -18.70 -7.29 5.51
CA ASP A 522 -17.63 -8.19 5.99
C ASP A 522 -17.41 -8.12 7.52
N TYR A 523 -18.36 -7.54 8.28
CA TYR A 523 -18.19 -7.27 9.72
C TYR A 523 -18.10 -8.55 10.57
N ASP A 524 -19.03 -9.49 10.36
CA ASP A 524 -19.03 -10.79 11.02
C ASP A 524 -19.73 -11.80 10.09
N LYS A 525 -18.93 -12.68 9.50
CA LYS A 525 -19.38 -13.69 8.53
C LYS A 525 -20.42 -14.62 9.16
N ASP A 526 -20.18 -15.09 10.38
CA ASP A 526 -21.04 -16.10 10.99
C ASP A 526 -22.38 -15.49 11.40
N PHE A 527 -22.37 -14.24 11.90
CA PHE A 527 -23.59 -13.49 12.17
C PHE A 527 -24.38 -13.19 10.89
N GLU A 528 -23.73 -12.73 9.83
CA GLU A 528 -24.37 -12.44 8.54
C GLU A 528 -25.05 -13.69 7.96
N LYS A 529 -24.37 -14.85 7.99
CA LYS A 529 -24.95 -16.13 7.54
C LYS A 529 -26.16 -16.51 8.36
N TYR A 530 -26.01 -16.46 9.68
CA TYR A 530 -27.03 -16.87 10.62
C TYR A 530 -28.28 -16.01 10.49
N PHE A 531 -28.11 -14.70 10.35
CA PHE A 531 -29.22 -13.78 10.14
C PHE A 531 -29.89 -13.99 8.77
N LEU A 532 -29.10 -14.19 7.70
CA LEU A 532 -29.64 -14.53 6.39
C LEU A 532 -30.50 -15.80 6.44
N LEU A 533 -30.01 -16.86 7.09
CA LEU A 533 -30.77 -18.09 7.32
C LEU A 533 -32.03 -17.86 8.17
N PHE A 534 -31.94 -17.03 9.20
CA PHE A 534 -33.09 -16.66 10.01
C PHE A 534 -34.17 -15.95 9.19
N CYS A 535 -33.81 -14.96 8.36
CA CYS A 535 -34.76 -14.31 7.47
C CYS A 535 -35.42 -15.30 6.51
N ILE A 536 -34.64 -16.22 5.96
CA ILE A 536 -35.15 -17.20 5.00
C ILE A 536 -36.13 -18.16 5.67
N ASN A 537 -35.80 -18.65 6.87
CA ASN A 537 -36.62 -19.61 7.59
C ASN A 537 -37.93 -18.99 8.10
N ASN A 538 -37.91 -17.70 8.45
CA ASN A 538 -39.07 -17.02 9.03
C ASN A 538 -39.85 -16.16 8.03
N ILE A 539 -39.51 -16.22 6.74
CA ILE A 539 -40.15 -15.41 5.69
C ILE A 539 -41.66 -15.66 5.56
N HIS A 540 -42.11 -16.87 5.90
CA HIS A 540 -43.50 -17.30 5.86
C HIS A 540 -44.38 -16.60 6.90
N GLU A 541 -43.77 -16.12 7.99
CA GLU A 541 -44.46 -15.47 9.09
C GLU A 541 -44.64 -13.97 8.87
N THR A 542 -44.14 -13.46 7.74
CA THR A 542 -44.23 -12.04 7.37
C THR A 542 -45.18 -11.87 6.19
N ASP A 543 -46.10 -10.90 6.28
CA ASP A 543 -47.06 -10.56 5.21
C ASP A 543 -46.40 -9.79 4.04
N ARG A 544 -45.10 -10.01 3.82
CA ARG A 544 -44.24 -9.17 2.99
C ARG A 544 -44.36 -9.48 1.51
N SER A 545 -44.37 -8.40 0.73
CA SER A 545 -44.45 -8.41 -0.73
C SER A 545 -43.40 -9.32 -1.40
N GLU A 546 -43.68 -9.81 -2.61
CA GLU A 546 -42.72 -10.56 -3.46
C GLU A 546 -41.35 -9.86 -3.62
N ASN A 547 -41.31 -8.53 -3.51
CA ASN A 547 -40.07 -7.76 -3.51
C ASN A 547 -39.11 -8.16 -2.38
N PHE A 548 -39.65 -8.57 -1.23
CA PHE A 548 -38.88 -9.00 -0.07
C PHE A 548 -38.18 -10.34 -0.30
N LYS A 549 -38.92 -11.31 -0.83
CA LYS A 549 -38.39 -12.62 -1.25
C LYS A 549 -37.31 -12.46 -2.31
N TYR A 550 -37.49 -11.51 -3.23
CA TYR A 550 -36.49 -11.14 -4.22
C TYR A 550 -35.19 -10.62 -3.60
N LEU A 551 -35.27 -9.71 -2.62
CA LEU A 551 -34.08 -9.18 -1.95
C LEU A 551 -33.27 -10.30 -1.28
N LEU A 552 -33.93 -11.26 -0.65
CA LEU A 552 -33.27 -12.43 -0.05
C LEU A 552 -32.55 -13.29 -1.09
N ILE A 553 -33.14 -13.51 -2.27
CA ILE A 553 -32.48 -14.23 -3.38
C ILE A 553 -31.19 -13.51 -3.79
N CYS A 554 -31.22 -12.18 -3.88
CA CYS A 554 -30.03 -11.40 -4.24
C CYS A 554 -28.96 -11.43 -3.15
N GLU A 555 -29.35 -11.43 -1.86
CA GLU A 555 -28.41 -11.57 -0.75
C GLU A 555 -27.78 -12.98 -0.69
N ILE A 556 -28.53 -14.05 -0.96
CA ILE A 556 -27.99 -15.41 -1.12
C ILE A 556 -26.96 -15.45 -2.25
N ASN A 557 -27.26 -14.84 -3.39
CA ASN A 557 -26.34 -14.82 -4.53
C ASN A 557 -25.04 -14.08 -4.20
N ARG A 558 -25.16 -12.93 -3.54
CA ARG A 558 -24.00 -12.17 -3.08
C ARG A 558 -23.18 -12.99 -2.08
N TRP A 559 -23.82 -13.58 -1.07
CA TRP A 559 -23.16 -14.45 -0.09
C TRP A 559 -22.34 -15.55 -0.79
N ASN A 560 -22.94 -16.26 -1.73
CA ASN A 560 -22.29 -17.33 -2.49
C ASN A 560 -21.13 -16.86 -3.37
N SER A 561 -21.19 -15.60 -3.81
CA SER A 561 -20.14 -14.96 -4.60
C SER A 561 -18.94 -14.59 -3.73
N ALA A 562 -19.20 -14.08 -2.52
CA ALA A 562 -18.19 -13.67 -1.55
C ALA A 562 -17.53 -14.88 -0.85
N TYR A 563 -18.33 -15.89 -0.48
CA TYR A 563 -17.91 -17.03 0.34
C TYR A 563 -18.06 -18.36 -0.40
N LYS A 564 -17.17 -18.60 -1.37
CA LYS A 564 -17.22 -19.77 -2.27
C LYS A 564 -17.17 -21.14 -1.56
N GLU A 565 -16.53 -21.20 -0.40
CA GLU A 565 -16.40 -22.44 0.38
C GLU A 565 -17.57 -22.67 1.35
N ASP A 566 -18.53 -21.74 1.43
CA ASP A 566 -19.62 -21.78 2.41
C ASP A 566 -20.96 -21.33 1.78
N GLN A 567 -21.29 -21.90 0.62
CA GLN A 567 -22.43 -21.48 -0.18
C GLN A 567 -23.76 -21.99 0.40
N LEU A 568 -24.80 -21.16 0.28
CA LEU A 568 -26.19 -21.48 0.55
C LEU A 568 -26.89 -21.93 -0.74
N SER A 569 -27.56 -23.08 -0.70
CA SER A 569 -28.33 -23.58 -1.84
C SER A 569 -29.74 -23.00 -1.82
N LEU A 570 -30.16 -22.36 -2.92
CA LEU A 570 -31.51 -21.82 -3.03
C LEU A 570 -32.58 -22.92 -2.97
N TYR A 571 -32.23 -24.16 -3.36
CA TYR A 571 -33.15 -25.31 -3.33
C TYR A 571 -33.53 -25.74 -1.93
N ASP A 572 -32.73 -25.36 -0.93
CA ASP A 572 -33.00 -25.67 0.47
C ASP A 572 -34.19 -24.82 0.99
N PHE A 573 -34.65 -23.86 0.19
CA PHE A 573 -35.68 -22.89 0.55
C PHE A 573 -36.80 -22.84 -0.52
N PRO A 574 -37.78 -23.77 -0.46
CA PRO A 574 -38.81 -23.93 -1.51
C PRO A 574 -39.61 -22.65 -1.83
N ILE A 575 -39.86 -21.80 -0.84
CA ILE A 575 -40.55 -20.53 -1.02
C ILE A 575 -39.78 -19.56 -1.93
N LEU A 576 -38.46 -19.50 -1.80
CA LEU A 576 -37.62 -18.65 -2.63
C LEU A 576 -37.47 -19.23 -4.04
N VAL A 577 -37.46 -20.55 -4.19
CA VAL A 577 -37.50 -21.23 -5.50
C VAL A 577 -38.78 -20.87 -6.26
N HIS A 578 -39.92 -20.83 -5.57
CA HIS A 578 -41.20 -20.46 -6.18
C HIS A 578 -41.16 -19.01 -6.70
N THR A 579 -40.74 -18.06 -5.86
CA THR A 579 -40.58 -16.64 -6.26
C THR A 579 -39.58 -16.49 -7.40
N PHE A 580 -38.43 -17.16 -7.34
CA PHE A 580 -37.43 -17.13 -8.40
C PHE A 580 -38.00 -17.60 -9.74
N ASN A 581 -38.73 -18.72 -9.75
CA ASN A 581 -39.39 -19.24 -10.95
C ASN A 581 -40.48 -18.30 -11.45
N SER A 582 -41.21 -17.63 -10.56
CA SER A 582 -42.22 -16.62 -10.91
C SER A 582 -41.59 -15.41 -11.62
N ILE A 583 -40.46 -14.90 -11.12
CA ILE A 583 -39.69 -13.79 -11.72
C ILE A 583 -39.18 -14.17 -13.13
N ILE A 584 -38.70 -15.41 -13.30
CA ILE A 584 -38.26 -15.91 -14.61
C ILE A 584 -39.44 -16.00 -15.58
N ARG A 585 -40.56 -16.58 -15.16
CA ARG A 585 -41.75 -16.79 -16.00
C ARG A 585 -42.40 -15.47 -16.42
N SER A 586 -42.43 -14.49 -15.53
CA SER A 586 -43.01 -13.17 -15.79
C SER A 586 -42.14 -12.26 -16.67
N LYS A 587 -40.93 -12.69 -17.06
CA LYS A 587 -39.94 -11.89 -17.83
C LYS A 587 -39.56 -10.56 -17.16
N GLN A 588 -39.79 -10.41 -15.86
CA GLN A 588 -39.42 -9.22 -15.10
C GLN A 588 -37.91 -9.15 -14.79
N MET A 589 -37.08 -10.01 -15.39
CA MET A 589 -35.62 -10.02 -15.18
C MET A 589 -34.94 -8.68 -15.52
N LYS A 590 -35.51 -7.87 -16.42
CA LYS A 590 -35.00 -6.50 -16.72
C LYS A 590 -35.19 -5.54 -15.54
N GLN A 591 -36.18 -5.77 -14.67
CA GLN A 591 -36.40 -4.99 -13.45
C GLN A 591 -35.48 -5.43 -12.30
N TYR A 592 -34.82 -6.59 -12.44
CA TYR A 592 -34.17 -7.29 -11.33
C TYR A 592 -32.81 -7.93 -11.70
N PRO A 593 -31.75 -7.13 -11.94
CA PRO A 593 -30.48 -7.60 -12.53
C PRO A 593 -29.73 -8.69 -11.73
N CYS A 594 -29.80 -8.67 -10.39
CA CYS A 594 -29.08 -9.66 -9.56
C CYS A 594 -29.62 -11.11 -9.67
N VAL A 595 -30.85 -11.31 -10.16
CA VAL A 595 -31.40 -12.63 -10.49
C VAL A 595 -30.74 -13.22 -11.74
N PHE A 596 -30.34 -12.36 -12.69
CA PHE A 596 -29.61 -12.78 -13.88
C PHE A 596 -28.18 -13.23 -13.53
N ASP A 597 -27.52 -12.56 -12.59
CA ASP A 597 -26.20 -12.96 -12.10
C ASP A 597 -26.26 -14.25 -11.26
N ALA A 598 -27.29 -14.43 -10.43
CA ALA A 598 -27.53 -15.67 -9.68
C ALA A 598 -27.68 -16.88 -10.62
N PHE A 599 -28.36 -16.65 -11.74
CA PHE A 599 -28.53 -17.62 -12.82
C PHE A 599 -27.21 -17.94 -13.54
N ARG A 600 -26.32 -16.95 -13.68
CA ARG A 600 -25.02 -17.08 -14.36
C ARG A 600 -23.95 -17.74 -13.48
N MET A 601 -23.99 -17.54 -12.17
CA MET A 601 -22.96 -17.99 -11.22
C MET A 601 -23.05 -19.47 -10.80
N LYS A 602 -23.89 -20.30 -11.44
CA LYS A 602 -24.08 -21.72 -11.10
C LYS A 602 -24.47 -21.95 -9.62
N ILE A 603 -25.33 -21.10 -9.06
CA ILE A 603 -25.96 -21.36 -7.74
C ILE A 603 -26.79 -22.67 -7.76
N PHE A 604 -27.11 -23.17 -8.96
CA PHE A 604 -27.72 -24.47 -9.19
C PHE A 604 -26.67 -25.59 -9.24
N THR A 605 -26.02 -25.89 -8.11
CA THR A 605 -25.13 -27.06 -7.98
C THR A 605 -25.92 -28.35 -7.77
N GLN A 606 -26.79 -28.72 -8.73
CA GLN A 606 -27.05 -30.12 -9.03
C GLN A 606 -27.27 -30.28 -10.54
N LYS A 607 -26.42 -31.12 -11.15
CA LYS A 607 -26.28 -31.41 -12.58
C LYS A 607 -27.55 -31.96 -13.25
N LYS A 608 -28.66 -32.13 -12.52
CA LYS A 608 -29.80 -32.97 -12.90
C LYS A 608 -30.94 -32.23 -13.63
N ILE A 609 -30.94 -30.89 -13.68
CA ILE A 609 -32.05 -30.11 -14.27
C ILE A 609 -31.61 -29.21 -15.44
N PHE A 610 -30.35 -29.25 -15.89
CA PHE A 610 -30.00 -28.65 -17.19
C PHE A 610 -30.63 -29.39 -18.39
N THR A 611 -31.22 -30.56 -18.15
CA THR A 611 -31.83 -31.44 -19.14
C THR A 611 -33.33 -31.29 -19.31
N GLU A 612 -34.07 -30.72 -18.34
CA GLU A 612 -35.55 -30.76 -18.39
C GLU A 612 -36.25 -29.45 -18.80
N MET A 613 -35.58 -28.30 -18.73
CA MET A 613 -36.10 -27.07 -19.33
C MET A 613 -35.19 -26.63 -20.47
N ASN A 614 -35.76 -26.46 -21.67
CA ASN A 614 -35.14 -25.95 -22.91
C ASN A 614 -34.63 -24.49 -22.77
N ILE A 615 -33.74 -24.26 -21.81
CA ILE A 615 -33.28 -22.96 -21.33
C ILE A 615 -32.22 -22.37 -22.25
N CYS A 616 -31.39 -23.18 -22.91
CA CYS A 616 -30.43 -22.70 -23.90
C CYS A 616 -31.13 -21.99 -25.08
N LYS A 617 -32.33 -22.44 -25.47
CA LYS A 617 -33.17 -21.76 -26.48
C LYS A 617 -33.78 -20.44 -25.96
N PHE A 618 -34.06 -20.36 -24.66
CA PHE A 618 -34.56 -19.14 -24.03
C PHE A 618 -33.47 -18.06 -23.91
N ILE A 619 -32.25 -18.44 -23.53
CA ILE A 619 -31.07 -17.54 -23.46
C ILE A 619 -30.78 -16.91 -24.84
N GLY A 620 -30.88 -17.70 -25.91
CA GLY A 620 -30.69 -17.20 -27.27
C GLY A 620 -31.78 -16.22 -27.75
N ARG A 621 -32.96 -16.22 -27.13
CA ARG A 621 -34.06 -15.29 -27.43
C ARG A 621 -33.98 -14.01 -26.62
N VAL A 622 -33.61 -14.08 -25.35
CA VAL A 622 -33.47 -12.91 -24.48
C VAL A 622 -32.24 -12.07 -24.84
N MET A 623 -31.13 -12.67 -25.27
CA MET A 623 -29.95 -11.89 -25.71
C MET A 623 -30.11 -11.26 -27.11
N LYS A 624 -31.19 -11.60 -27.83
CA LYS A 624 -31.53 -11.01 -29.13
C LYS A 624 -32.62 -9.93 -29.06
N SER A 625 -33.16 -9.64 -27.86
CA SER A 625 -34.23 -8.66 -27.59
C SER A 625 -33.84 -7.68 -26.49
#